data_AF-A0A0D6ANZ2-F1
#
_entry.id   AF-A0A0D6ANZ2-F1
#
_cell.length_a   1.000
_cell.length_b   1.000
_cell.length_c   1.000
_cell.angle_alpha   90.00
_cell.angle_beta   90.00
_cell.angle_gamma   90.00
#
_symmetry.space_group_name_H-M   'P 1'
#
loop_
_entity.id
_entity.type
_entity.pdbx_description
1 polymer ?
#
loop_
_entity_poly.entity_id
_entity_poly.type
_entity_poly.pdbx_seq_one_letter_code
_entity_poly.pdbx_strand_id
1 'polypeptide(L)' 'MRSQGAGAALMAQLVQIAKENDCSHLGWNADARNTDGLRFYHRLGAKIIEQQGNCCFLRWVP' A
#
# COMPACT_ATOMS: atom_id res chain seq x y z
N MET A 1 3.69 8.28 17.26
CA MET A 1 2.38 8.85 16.88
C MET A 1 1.82 8.05 15.70
N ARG A 2 0.72 7.30 15.89
CA ARG A 2 0.03 6.49 14.86
C ARG A 2 -1.45 6.90 14.83
N SER A 3 -2.18 6.49 13.79
CA SER A 3 -3.63 6.71 13.68
C SER A 3 -4.08 8.17 13.61
N GLN A 4 -3.20 9.09 13.22
CA GLN A 4 -3.51 10.52 13.00
C GLN A 4 -3.60 10.90 11.52
N GLY A 5 -3.89 9.93 10.65
CA GLY A 5 -4.07 10.18 9.21
C GLY A 5 -2.78 10.37 8.39
N ALA A 6 -1.61 10.59 9.01
CA ALA A 6 -0.35 10.81 8.28
C ALA A 6 -0.02 9.72 7.23
N GLY A 7 -0.25 8.44 7.56
CA GLY A 7 -0.05 7.34 6.61
C GLY A 7 -1.03 7.39 5.43
N ALA A 8 -2.28 7.77 5.67
CA ALA A 8 -3.28 7.92 4.61
C ALA A 8 -2.95 9.12 3.71
N ALA A 9 -2.53 10.24 4.29
CA ALA A 9 -2.08 11.42 3.56
C ALA A 9 -0.87 11.12 2.67
N LEU A 10 0.12 10.41 3.19
CA LEU A 10 1.28 9.96 2.42
C LEU A 10 0.85 9.10 1.22
N MET A 11 0.03 8.08 1.44
CA MET A 11 -0.41 7.20 0.36
C MET A 11 -1.25 7.94 -0.68
N ALA A 12 -2.09 8.89 -0.28
CA ALA A 12 -2.85 9.72 -1.20
C ALA A 12 -1.94 10.57 -2.11
N GLN A 13 -0.85 11.11 -1.56
CA GLN A 13 0.14 11.84 -2.37
C GLN A 13 0.88 10.92 -3.34
N LEU A 14 1.28 9.71 -2.92
CA LEU A 14 1.88 8.73 -3.83
C LEU A 14 0.95 8.32 -4.96
N VAL A 15 -0.34 8.18 -4.68
CA VAL A 15 -1.38 7.93 -5.68
C VAL A 15 -1.45 9.06 -6.70
N GLN A 16 -1.44 10.32 -6.23
CA GLN A 16 -1.47 11.48 -7.12
C GLN A 16 -0.24 11.50 -8.04
N ILE A 17 0.96 11.30 -7.47
CA ILE A 17 2.21 11.23 -8.23
C ILE A 17 2.16 10.10 -9.26
N ALA A 18 1.64 8.93 -8.92
CA ALA A 18 1.50 7.81 -9.84
C ALA A 18 0.61 8.16 -11.04
N LYS A 19 -0.50 8.86 -10.81
CA LYS A 19 -1.42 9.31 -11.87
C LYS A 19 -0.77 10.36 -12.77
N GLU A 20 -0.06 11.33 -12.19
CA GLU A 20 0.63 12.39 -12.94
C GLU A 20 1.76 11.87 -13.83
N ASN A 21 2.31 10.69 -13.50
CA ASN A 21 3.42 10.06 -14.24
C ASN A 21 2.96 8.84 -15.06
N ASP A 22 1.66 8.68 -15.31
CA ASP A 22 1.08 7.55 -16.07
C ASP A 22 1.58 6.17 -15.59
N CYS A 23 1.79 6.03 -14.28
CA CYS A 23 2.24 4.78 -13.69
C CYS A 23 1.13 3.73 -13.78
N SER A 24 1.47 2.52 -14.23
CA SER A 24 0.49 1.43 -14.31
C SER A 24 0.01 0.92 -12.95
N HIS A 25 0.84 1.03 -11.91
CA HIS A 25 0.53 0.61 -10.55
C HIS A 25 1.56 1.14 -9.55
N LEU A 26 1.21 1.06 -8.27
CA LEU A 26 2.14 1.14 -7.14
C LEU A 26 2.41 -0.27 -6.60
N GLY A 27 3.67 -0.56 -6.26
CA GLY A 27 4.10 -1.84 -5.69
C GLY A 27 4.99 -1.66 -4.47
N TRP A 28 4.75 -2.41 -3.40
CA TRP A 28 5.58 -2.41 -2.18
C TRP A 28 5.47 -3.73 -1.42
N ASN A 29 6.32 -3.94 -0.42
CA ASN A 29 6.28 -5.12 0.45
C ASN A 29 5.81 -4.77 1.87
N ALA A 30 5.27 -5.77 2.57
CA ALA A 30 4.97 -5.70 4.00
C ALA A 30 5.13 -7.08 4.64
N ASP A 31 5.48 -7.11 5.93
CA ASP A 31 5.51 -8.36 6.68
C ASP A 31 4.08 -8.91 6.87
N ALA A 32 3.88 -10.20 6.63
CA ALA A 32 2.61 -10.92 6.78
C ALA A 32 2.06 -10.84 8.21
N ARG A 33 2.94 -10.67 9.20
CA ARG A 33 2.59 -10.51 10.62
C ARG A 33 2.15 -9.08 10.95
N ASN A 34 2.39 -8.11 10.07
CA ASN A 34 1.93 -6.72 10.22
C ASN A 34 0.44 -6.61 9.84
N THR A 35 -0.42 -7.30 10.57
CA THR A 35 -1.86 -7.39 10.28
C THR A 35 -2.56 -6.04 10.25
N ASP A 36 -2.11 -5.08 11.07
CA ASP A 36 -2.63 -3.71 11.07
C ASP A 36 -2.22 -2.93 9.81
N GLY A 37 -0.97 -3.08 9.37
CA GLY A 37 -0.48 -2.52 8.12
C GLY A 37 -1.21 -3.11 6.91
N LEU A 38 -1.36 -4.44 6.86
CA LEU A 38 -2.10 -5.12 5.80
C LEU A 38 -3.56 -4.68 5.74
N ARG A 39 -4.25 -4.56 6.90
CA ARG A 39 -5.61 -4.01 6.96
C ARG A 39 -5.67 -2.54 6.53
N PHE A 40 -4.64 -1.76 6.84
CA PHE A 40 -4.53 -0.39 6.36
C PHE A 40 -4.41 -0.34 4.82
N TYR A 41 -3.48 -1.09 4.23
CA TYR A 41 -3.30 -1.12 2.78
C TYR A 41 -4.51 -1.68 2.02
N HIS A 42 -5.16 -2.72 2.57
CA HIS A 42 -6.39 -3.27 2.01
C HIS A 42 -7.51 -2.21 1.93
N ARG A 43 -7.67 -1.38 2.98
CA ARG A 43 -8.65 -0.29 2.98
C ARG A 43 -8.36 0.80 1.95
N LEU A 44 -7.09 0.95 1.54
CA LEU A 44 -6.70 1.85 0.46
C LEU A 44 -6.91 1.24 -0.95
N GLY A 45 -7.38 -0.01 -1.04
CA GLY A 45 -7.61 -0.72 -2.29
C GLY A 45 -6.41 -1.53 -2.79
N ALA A 46 -5.32 -1.62 -2.01
CA ALA A 46 -4.18 -2.45 -2.37
C ALA A 46 -4.51 -3.94 -2.19
N LYS A 47 -3.96 -4.78 -3.06
CA LYS A 47 -4.12 -6.25 -3.04
C LYS A 47 -2.77 -6.91 -2.83
N ILE A 48 -2.73 -8.00 -2.06
CA ILE A 48 -1.56 -8.87 -2.02
C ILE A 48 -1.56 -9.69 -3.31
N ILE A 49 -0.51 -9.57 -4.13
CA ILE A 49 -0.37 -10.30 -5.39
C ILE A 49 0.54 -11.53 -5.26
N GLU A 50 1.39 -11.55 -4.25
CA GLU A 50 2.32 -12.66 -3.97
C GLU A 50 2.68 -12.64 -2.47
N GLN A 51 3.00 -13.80 -1.92
CA GLN A 51 3.58 -13.93 -0.59
C GLN A 51 4.72 -14.94 -0.61
N GLN A 52 5.90 -14.52 -0.16
CA GLN A 52 7.08 -15.36 0.01
C GLN A 52 7.45 -15.43 1.49
N GLY A 53 7.14 -16.57 2.13
CA GLY A 53 7.25 -16.69 3.58
C GLY A 53 6.41 -15.64 4.30
N ASN A 54 7.06 -14.78 5.08
CA ASN A 54 6.41 -13.67 5.76
C ASN A 54 6.45 -12.35 4.97
N CYS A 55 6.91 -12.33 3.72
CA CYS A 55 6.91 -11.12 2.90
C CYS A 55 5.72 -11.11 1.95
N CYS A 56 4.78 -10.19 2.15
CA CYS A 56 3.66 -9.94 1.24
C CYS A 56 4.02 -8.85 0.23
N PHE A 57 3.80 -9.09 -1.05
CA PHE A 57 3.94 -8.11 -2.13
C PHE A 57 2.56 -7.52 -2.42
N LEU A 58 2.43 -6.22 -2.25
CA LEU A 58 1.20 -5.46 -2.45
C LEU A 58 1.23 -4.70 -3.77
N ARG A 59 0.07 -4.62 -4.41
CA ARG A 59 -0.18 -3.85 -5.62
C ARG A 59 -1.41 -2.97 -5.45
N TRP A 60 -1.30 -1.72 -5.86
CA TRP A 60 -2.44 -0.81 -6.01
C TRP A 60 -2.47 -0.26 -7.44
N VAL A 61 -3.66 -0.13 -8.01
CA VAL A 61 -3.85 0.32 -9.40
C VAL A 61 -4.64 1.65 -9.39
N PRO A 62 -4.22 2.66 -10.19
CA PRO A 62 -4.83 4.00 -10.28
C PRO A 62 -6.33 4.12 -10.53
#